data_AF-A0A0C5BY98-F1
#
_entry.id   AF-A0A0C5BY98-F1
#
_cell.length_a   1.000
_cell.length_b   1.000
_cell.length_c   1.000
_cell.angle_alpha   90.00
_cell.angle_beta   90.00
_cell.angle_gamma   90.00
#
_symmetry.space_group_name_H-M   'P 1'
#
loop_
_entity.id
_entity.type
_entity.pdbx_description
1 polymer ?
#
loop_
_entity_poly.entity_id
_entity_poly.type
_entity_poly.pdbx_seq_one_letter_code
_entity_poly.pdbx_strand_id
1 'polypeptide(L)'
;MDEEQKKKTETMSFRIDSNILNKMRAESESQGVSLNVLANKIFSRYTEWDMFEPKVGMVPIAKPIVSALFQKLSEQDTIELAKKIGQSIVSDIATFMKGSMDVDSFVSWFVTRMKISDFEMNHSVKDSRHRYIIKHDLGYNWSLYHKTVLELIFNDVLERKIDFKIKDRIMEISFEK
;
A
#
# COMPACT_ATOMS: atom_id res chain seq x y z
N MET A 1 -29.58 3.61 3.39
CA MET A 1 -29.05 2.64 4.38
C MET A 1 -28.77 1.40 3.57
N ASP A 2 -27.56 1.30 3.04
CA ASP A 2 -27.18 0.15 2.21
C ASP A 2 -26.94 -1.03 3.14
N GLU A 3 -27.67 -2.12 2.91
CA GLU A 3 -27.47 -3.39 3.59
C GLU A 3 -26.04 -3.87 3.30
N GLU A 4 -25.20 -3.91 4.34
CA GLU A 4 -23.91 -4.60 4.28
C GLU A 4 -24.19 -6.08 3.97
N GLN A 5 -24.01 -6.48 2.71
CA GLN A 5 -24.07 -7.88 2.31
C GLN A 5 -23.12 -8.67 3.22
N LYS A 6 -23.68 -9.53 4.08
CA LYS A 6 -22.91 -10.46 4.92
C LYS A 6 -22.01 -11.28 4.00
N LYS A 7 -20.70 -11.06 4.08
CA LYS A 7 -19.71 -11.85 3.36
C LYS A 7 -19.97 -13.34 3.63
N LYS A 8 -20.09 -14.14 2.57
CA LYS A 8 -20.22 -15.59 2.68
C LYS A 8 -18.94 -16.14 3.31
N THR A 9 -19.07 -16.82 4.45
CA THR A 9 -17.95 -17.48 5.12
C THR A 9 -18.03 -18.99 4.93
N GLU A 10 -16.91 -19.64 4.67
CA GLU A 10 -16.81 -21.09 4.58
C GLU A 10 -15.94 -21.64 5.72
N THR A 11 -16.24 -22.85 6.18
CA THR A 11 -15.48 -23.49 7.26
C THR A 11 -14.35 -24.31 6.69
N MET A 12 -13.15 -24.12 7.23
CA MET A 12 -11.94 -24.89 6.90
C MET A 12 -11.29 -25.40 8.18
N SER A 13 -10.85 -26.66 8.18
CA SER A 13 -10.17 -27.30 9.32
C SER A 13 -8.80 -27.81 8.88
N PHE A 14 -7.76 -27.45 9.62
CA PHE A 14 -6.39 -27.93 9.39
C PHE A 14 -5.68 -28.20 10.73
N ARG A 15 -4.64 -29.03 10.71
CA ARG A 15 -3.76 -29.24 11.87
C ARG A 15 -2.70 -28.14 11.90
N ILE A 16 -2.45 -27.58 13.08
CA ILE A 16 -1.44 -26.55 13.31
C ILE A 16 -0.53 -26.99 14.46
N ASP A 17 0.74 -26.64 14.38
CA ASP A 17 1.69 -26.83 15.48
C ASP A 17 1.18 -26.10 16.74
N SER A 18 1.25 -26.78 17.89
CA SER A 18 0.70 -26.26 19.14
C SER A 18 1.43 -25.00 19.63
N ASN A 19 2.74 -24.87 19.37
CA ASN A 19 3.50 -23.68 19.72
C ASN A 19 3.08 -22.48 18.86
N ILE A 20 2.82 -22.70 17.58
CA ILE A 20 2.30 -21.66 16.68
C ILE A 20 0.91 -21.22 17.15
N LEU A 21 0.01 -22.16 17.45
CA LEU A 21 -1.34 -21.86 17.91
C LEU A 21 -1.33 -21.05 19.21
N ASN A 22 -0.46 -21.39 20.15
CA ASN A 22 -0.33 -20.65 21.41
C ASN A 22 0.13 -19.21 21.18
N LYS A 23 1.10 -18.98 20.29
CA LYS A 23 1.53 -17.63 19.90
C LYS A 23 0.40 -16.82 19.26
N MET A 24 -0.37 -17.44 18.35
CA MET A 24 -1.50 -16.77 17.71
C MET A 24 -2.61 -16.41 18.70
N ARG A 25 -2.87 -17.25 19.70
CA ARG A 25 -3.85 -16.95 20.77
C ARG A 25 -3.41 -15.75 21.60
N ALA A 26 -2.17 -15.76 22.08
CA ALA A 26 -1.61 -14.65 22.85
C ALA A 26 -1.65 -13.33 22.06
N GLU A 27 -1.31 -13.37 20.77
CA GLU A 27 -1.40 -12.21 19.88
C GLU A 27 -2.85 -11.72 19.72
N SER A 28 -3.80 -12.64 19.50
CA SER A 28 -5.21 -12.27 19.35
C SER A 28 -5.79 -11.64 20.63
N GLU A 29 -5.41 -12.16 21.80
CA GLU A 29 -5.75 -11.58 23.10
C GLU A 29 -5.15 -10.19 23.28
N SER A 30 -3.86 -10.01 22.95
CA SER A 30 -3.18 -8.71 23.00
C SER A 30 -3.83 -7.66 22.08
N GLN A 31 -4.36 -8.10 20.93
CA GLN A 31 -5.08 -7.23 19.99
C GLN A 31 -6.56 -7.02 20.36
N GLY A 32 -7.09 -7.74 21.37
CA GLY A 32 -8.51 -7.71 21.73
C GLY A 32 -9.44 -8.27 20.65
N VAL A 33 -8.96 -9.19 19.81
CA VAL A 33 -9.74 -9.82 18.72
C VAL A 33 -9.80 -11.34 18.89
N SER A 34 -10.78 -12.00 18.27
CA SER A 34 -10.81 -13.46 18.28
C SER A 34 -9.70 -14.06 17.41
N LEU A 35 -9.29 -15.28 17.72
CA LEU A 35 -8.33 -16.03 16.90
C LEU A 35 -8.78 -16.13 15.43
N ASN A 36 -10.09 -16.28 15.19
CA ASN A 36 -10.64 -16.32 13.83
C ASN A 36 -10.47 -14.98 13.10
N VAL A 37 -10.66 -13.85 13.78
CA VAL A 37 -10.42 -12.53 13.19
C VAL A 37 -8.93 -12.35 12.85
N LEU A 38 -8.02 -12.75 13.75
CA LEU A 38 -6.59 -12.70 13.48
C LEU A 38 -6.19 -13.59 12.30
N ALA A 39 -6.69 -14.83 12.26
CA ALA A 39 -6.44 -15.76 11.15
C ALA A 39 -6.93 -15.20 9.81
N ASN A 40 -8.15 -14.65 9.77
CA ASN A 40 -8.67 -14.01 8.56
C ASN A 40 -7.81 -12.81 8.12
N LYS A 41 -7.35 -11.95 9.05
CA LYS A 41 -6.43 -10.85 8.72
C LYS A 41 -5.13 -11.36 8.08
N ILE A 42 -4.55 -12.43 8.61
CA ILE A 42 -3.32 -13.05 8.07
C ILE A 42 -3.58 -13.64 6.68
N PHE A 43 -4.65 -14.41 6.51
CA PHE A 43 -4.97 -15.00 5.20
C PHE A 43 -5.26 -13.92 4.16
N SER A 44 -6.03 -12.88 4.50
CA SER A 44 -6.26 -11.74 3.61
C SER A 44 -4.96 -11.06 3.21
N ARG A 45 -4.09 -10.74 4.17
CA ARG A 45 -2.77 -10.16 3.89
C ARG A 45 -1.93 -11.05 2.97
N TYR A 46 -1.92 -12.36 3.23
CA TYR A 46 -1.17 -13.30 2.41
C TYR A 46 -1.67 -13.31 0.96
N THR A 47 -2.99 -13.36 0.76
CA THR A 47 -3.59 -13.37 -0.58
C THR A 47 -3.48 -12.04 -1.32
N GLU A 48 -3.41 -10.92 -0.60
CA GLU A 48 -3.32 -9.58 -1.19
C GLU A 48 -1.87 -9.14 -1.45
N TRP A 49 -0.89 -9.68 -0.72
CA TRP A 49 0.47 -9.17 -0.74
C TRP A 49 1.56 -10.24 -0.59
N ASP A 50 1.59 -10.96 0.54
CA ASP A 50 2.78 -11.76 0.91
C ASP A 50 3.04 -12.90 -0.09
N MET A 51 2.01 -13.40 -0.80
CA MET A 51 2.18 -14.42 -1.84
C MET A 51 2.89 -13.93 -3.12
N PHE A 52 3.04 -12.60 -3.29
CA PHE A 52 3.62 -11.96 -4.46
C PHE A 52 4.90 -11.20 -4.16
N GLU A 53 5.03 -10.55 -3.00
CA GLU A 53 6.18 -9.70 -2.64
C GLU A 53 7.55 -10.33 -2.98
N PRO A 54 7.85 -11.60 -2.64
CA PRO A 54 9.14 -12.19 -2.96
C PRO A 54 9.38 -12.40 -4.46
N LYS A 55 8.30 -12.54 -5.25
CA LYS A 55 8.36 -12.79 -6.70
C LYS A 55 8.68 -11.53 -7.50
N VAL A 56 8.43 -10.36 -6.91
CA VAL A 56 8.62 -9.05 -7.55
C VAL A 56 9.88 -8.33 -7.07
N GLY A 57 10.77 -9.04 -6.37
CA GLY A 57 12.05 -8.50 -5.91
C GLY A 57 11.94 -7.43 -4.83
N MET A 58 10.82 -7.38 -4.10
CA MET A 58 10.68 -6.49 -2.95
C MET A 58 11.46 -7.02 -1.76
N VAL A 59 12.10 -6.10 -1.04
CA VAL A 59 12.89 -6.40 0.16
C VAL A 59 12.34 -5.59 1.33
N PRO A 60 12.11 -6.18 2.51
CA PRO A 60 11.72 -5.45 3.69
C PRO A 60 12.88 -4.55 4.16
N ILE A 61 12.61 -3.25 4.29
CA ILE A 61 13.59 -2.26 4.76
C ILE A 61 12.98 -1.48 5.93
N ALA A 62 13.75 -1.32 7.01
CA ALA A 62 13.31 -0.55 8.16
C ALA A 62 13.10 0.94 7.80
N LYS A 63 11.97 1.50 8.24
CA LYS A 63 11.58 2.90 8.00
C LYS A 63 12.71 3.94 8.25
N PRO A 64 13.51 3.85 9.33
CA PRO A 64 14.61 4.81 9.55
C PRO A 64 15.69 4.77 8.46
N ILE A 65 15.97 3.59 7.88
CA ILE A 65 16.94 3.45 6.78
C ILE A 65 16.41 4.17 5.54
N VAL A 66 15.13 3.94 5.20
CA VAL A 66 14.48 4.63 4.08
C VAL A 66 14.54 6.14 4.27
N SER A 67 14.19 6.64 5.46
CA SER A 67 14.25 8.08 5.74
C SER A 67 15.67 8.64 5.59
N ALA A 68 16.67 7.96 6.16
CA ALA A 68 18.06 8.39 6.06
C ALA A 68 18.59 8.38 4.62
N LEU A 69 18.15 7.44 3.77
CA LEU A 69 18.49 7.40 2.35
C LEU A 69 17.86 8.59 1.59
N PHE A 70 16.57 8.82 1.77
CA PHE A 70 15.88 9.93 1.10
C PHE A 70 16.35 11.31 1.56
N GLN A 71 16.75 11.47 2.82
CA GLN A 71 17.33 12.72 3.33
C GLN A 71 18.68 13.07 2.70
N LYS A 72 19.41 12.10 2.14
CA LYS A 72 20.70 12.33 1.47
C LYS A 72 20.56 12.76 0.02
N LEU A 73 19.41 12.51 -0.60
CA LEU A 73 19.17 12.87 -2.00
C LEU A 73 18.90 14.36 -2.12
N SER A 74 19.34 14.97 -3.21
CA SER A 74 18.78 16.27 -3.62
C SER A 74 17.37 16.08 -4.20
N GLU A 75 16.59 17.16 -4.29
CA GLU A 75 15.29 17.12 -5.00
C GLU A 75 15.45 16.65 -6.44
N GLN A 76 16.52 17.11 -7.12
CA GLN A 76 16.83 16.73 -8.50
C GLN A 76 17.12 15.23 -8.60
N ASP A 77 18.00 14.69 -7.74
CA ASP A 77 18.32 13.25 -7.72
C ASP A 77 17.07 12.41 -7.42
N THR A 78 16.20 12.91 -6.55
CA THR A 78 14.93 12.27 -6.19
C THR A 78 14.00 12.17 -7.40
N ILE A 79 13.86 13.25 -8.17
CA ILE A 79 13.05 13.30 -9.39
C ILE A 79 13.64 12.41 -10.48
N GLU A 80 14.97 12.42 -10.64
CA GLU A 80 15.66 11.56 -11.61
C GLU A 80 15.50 10.08 -11.28
N LEU A 81 15.62 9.70 -10.01
CA LEU A 81 15.38 8.33 -9.54
C LEU A 81 13.96 7.88 -9.90
N ALA A 82 12.96 8.72 -9.61
CA ALA A 82 11.57 8.44 -9.93
C ALA A 82 11.34 8.26 -11.45
N LYS A 83 11.93 9.12 -12.29
CA LYS A 83 11.79 9.08 -13.76
C LYS A 83 12.53 7.91 -14.41
N LYS A 84 13.76 7.61 -13.97
CA LYS A 84 14.63 6.62 -14.63
C LYS A 84 14.17 5.18 -14.36
N ILE A 85 13.75 4.90 -13.12
CA ILE A 85 13.45 3.54 -12.69
C ILE A 85 12.12 3.41 -11.94
N GLY A 86 11.63 4.49 -11.30
CA GLY A 86 10.47 4.41 -10.43
C GLY A 86 9.17 4.03 -11.15
N GLN A 87 8.88 4.66 -12.29
CA GLN A 87 7.66 4.40 -13.07
C GLN A 87 7.58 2.95 -13.57
N SER A 88 8.63 2.46 -14.24
CA SER A 88 8.64 1.11 -14.83
C SER A 88 8.53 0.04 -13.75
N ILE A 89 9.36 0.12 -12.70
CA ILE A 89 9.33 -0.85 -11.59
C ILE A 89 7.97 -0.85 -10.91
N VAL A 90 7.41 0.32 -10.58
CA VAL A 90 6.12 0.38 -9.88
C VAL A 90 4.97 -0.13 -10.76
N SER A 91 4.98 0.20 -12.05
CA SER A 91 4.00 -0.30 -13.01
C SER A 91 4.05 -1.82 -13.17
N ASP A 92 5.24 -2.39 -13.35
CA ASP A 92 5.43 -3.83 -13.55
C ASP A 92 5.00 -4.63 -12.32
N ILE A 93 5.36 -4.14 -11.12
CA ILE A 93 4.97 -4.78 -9.86
C ILE A 93 3.45 -4.73 -9.67
N ALA A 94 2.83 -3.55 -9.87
CA ALA A 94 1.39 -3.40 -9.71
C ALA A 94 0.63 -4.31 -10.69
N THR A 95 1.07 -4.35 -11.95
CA THR A 95 0.50 -5.21 -13.00
C THR A 95 0.65 -6.68 -12.66
N PHE A 96 1.83 -7.11 -12.20
CA PHE A 96 2.06 -8.51 -11.82
C PHE A 96 1.17 -8.94 -10.64
N MET A 97 1.02 -8.08 -9.63
CA MET A 97 0.25 -8.40 -8.43
C MET A 97 -1.27 -8.35 -8.64
N LYS A 98 -1.76 -7.51 -9.56
CA LYS A 98 -3.20 -7.33 -9.80
C LYS A 98 -3.71 -8.04 -11.06
N GLY A 99 -2.83 -8.39 -12.00
CA GLY A 99 -3.18 -9.00 -13.27
C GLY A 99 -3.67 -8.01 -14.34
N SER A 100 -3.84 -6.73 -14.00
CA SER A 100 -4.19 -5.66 -14.93
C SER A 100 -3.61 -4.32 -14.48
N MET A 101 -3.52 -3.38 -15.44
CA MET A 101 -3.05 -2.02 -15.22
C MET A 101 -4.16 -1.03 -15.60
N ASP A 102 -5.17 -0.94 -14.73
CA ASP A 102 -6.26 0.03 -14.78
C ASP A 102 -6.28 0.86 -13.48
N VAL A 103 -7.06 1.95 -13.46
CA VAL A 103 -7.10 2.89 -12.32
C VAL A 103 -7.49 2.18 -11.02
N ASP A 104 -8.47 1.29 -11.05
CA ASP A 104 -8.95 0.60 -9.85
C ASP A 104 -7.92 -0.41 -9.33
N SER A 105 -7.32 -1.17 -10.23
CA SER A 105 -6.28 -2.15 -9.91
C SER A 105 -5.03 -1.47 -9.34
N PHE A 106 -4.55 -0.41 -10.00
CA PHE A 106 -3.37 0.33 -9.55
C PHE A 106 -3.61 1.01 -8.19
N VAL A 107 -4.74 1.70 -8.02
CA VAL A 107 -5.09 2.36 -6.76
C VAL A 107 -5.27 1.34 -5.64
N SER A 108 -5.92 0.20 -5.92
CA SER A 108 -6.04 -0.91 -4.97
C SER A 108 -4.66 -1.40 -4.50
N TRP A 109 -3.74 -1.63 -5.45
CA TRP A 109 -2.38 -2.06 -5.13
C TRP A 109 -1.64 -1.01 -4.29
N PHE A 110 -1.71 0.26 -4.70
CA PHE A 110 -1.05 1.36 -4.01
C PHE A 110 -1.55 1.52 -2.57
N VAL A 111 -2.87 1.48 -2.37
CA VAL A 111 -3.49 1.54 -1.04
C VAL A 111 -3.08 0.35 -0.17
N THR A 112 -3.08 -0.87 -0.72
CA THR A 112 -2.60 -2.05 0.01
C THR A 112 -1.13 -1.89 0.42
N ARG A 113 -0.27 -1.41 -0.48
CA ARG A 113 1.15 -1.12 -0.21
C ARG A 113 1.32 -0.11 0.93
N MET A 114 0.56 0.99 0.92
CA MET A 114 0.62 2.01 1.99
C MET A 114 0.21 1.44 3.34
N LYS A 115 -0.86 0.64 3.39
CA LYS A 115 -1.35 0.00 4.62
C LYS A 115 -0.37 -1.01 5.19
N ILE A 116 0.24 -1.84 4.35
CA ILE A 116 1.22 -2.85 4.78
C ILE A 116 2.52 -2.22 5.28
N SER A 117 2.83 -1.01 4.82
CA SER A 117 3.95 -0.20 5.33
C SER A 117 3.63 0.48 6.66
N ASP A 118 2.49 0.18 7.29
CA ASP A 118 2.01 0.77 8.54
C ASP A 118 1.88 2.31 8.48
N PHE A 119 1.48 2.84 7.32
CA PHE A 119 1.16 4.26 7.18
C PHE A 119 -0.30 4.52 7.52
N GLU A 120 -0.53 5.57 8.31
CA GLU A 120 -1.87 6.07 8.56
C GLU A 120 -2.41 6.71 7.28
N MET A 121 -3.62 6.32 6.87
CA MET A 121 -4.26 6.84 5.68
C MET A 121 -5.72 7.19 5.93
N ASN A 122 -6.12 8.40 5.53
CA ASN A 122 -7.51 8.83 5.48
C ASN A 122 -7.98 8.86 4.01
N HIS A 123 -9.11 8.23 3.72
CA HIS A 123 -9.74 8.24 2.39
C HIS A 123 -11.13 8.86 2.49
N SER A 124 -11.40 9.83 1.61
CA SER A 124 -12.70 10.46 1.45
C SER A 124 -13.07 10.55 -0.02
N VAL A 125 -14.37 10.53 -0.33
CA VAL A 125 -14.91 10.73 -1.67
C VAL A 125 -15.89 11.89 -1.64
N LYS A 126 -15.73 12.85 -2.55
CA LYS A 126 -16.65 13.98 -2.72
C LYS A 126 -16.79 14.27 -4.20
N ASP A 127 -18.02 14.35 -4.72
CA ASP A 127 -18.31 14.66 -6.12
C ASP A 127 -17.52 13.76 -7.10
N SER A 128 -17.51 12.43 -6.84
CA SER A 128 -16.72 11.42 -7.57
C SER A 128 -15.19 11.56 -7.51
N ARG A 129 -14.69 12.57 -6.77
CA ARG A 129 -13.27 12.79 -6.55
C ARG A 129 -12.79 12.03 -5.32
N HIS A 130 -11.86 11.11 -5.53
CA HIS A 130 -11.18 10.39 -4.46
C HIS A 130 -10.05 11.24 -3.89
N ARG A 131 -9.96 11.31 -2.56
CA ARG A 131 -8.87 12.00 -1.85
C ARG A 131 -8.28 11.09 -0.78
N TYR A 132 -6.97 10.88 -0.86
CA TYR A 132 -6.17 10.12 0.09
C TYR A 132 -5.18 11.06 0.79
N ILE A 133 -5.16 11.03 2.12
CA ILE A 133 -4.15 11.70 2.94
C ILE A 133 -3.33 10.60 3.60
N ILE A 134 -2.03 10.56 3.34
CA ILE A 134 -1.11 9.52 3.82
C ILE A 134 -0.08 10.19 4.73
N LYS A 135 -0.03 9.76 6.00
CA LYS A 135 1.00 10.17 6.95
C LYS A 135 2.08 9.10 6.98
N HIS A 136 3.25 9.46 6.47
CA HIS A 136 4.36 8.54 6.25
C HIS A 136 5.59 8.85 7.10
N ASP A 137 5.80 10.09 7.56
CA ASP A 137 6.95 10.48 8.40
C ASP A 137 8.32 9.99 7.87
N LEU A 138 8.58 10.18 6.57
CA LEU A 138 9.80 9.68 5.89
C LEU A 138 10.69 10.78 5.29
N GLY A 139 10.24 12.05 5.33
CA GLY A 139 10.97 13.17 4.78
C GLY A 139 10.38 13.68 3.46
N TYR A 140 10.60 14.95 3.15
CA TYR A 140 10.07 15.61 1.94
C TYR A 140 10.42 14.88 0.63
N ASN A 141 11.66 14.43 0.48
CA ASN A 141 12.10 13.72 -0.73
C ASN A 141 11.35 12.39 -0.94
N TRP A 142 10.90 11.72 0.12
CA TRP A 142 10.08 10.53 -0.02
C TRP A 142 8.71 10.88 -0.63
N SER A 143 8.11 12.00 -0.21
CA SER A 143 6.86 12.51 -0.76
C SER A 143 7.02 12.96 -2.20
N LEU A 144 8.14 13.64 -2.50
CA LEU A 144 8.49 14.07 -3.85
C LEU A 144 8.67 12.88 -4.80
N TYR A 145 9.38 11.83 -4.38
CA TYR A 145 9.52 10.59 -5.15
C TYR A 145 8.15 9.98 -5.48
N HIS A 146 7.27 9.80 -4.48
CA HIS A 146 5.95 9.21 -4.71
C HIS A 146 5.06 10.11 -5.57
N LYS A 147 5.10 11.44 -5.38
CA LYS A 147 4.44 12.38 -6.29
C LYS A 147 4.89 12.16 -7.73
N THR A 148 6.20 12.20 -7.98
CA THR A 148 6.74 12.08 -9.35
C THR A 148 6.39 10.73 -9.98
N VAL A 149 6.53 9.62 -9.26
CA VAL A 149 6.16 8.30 -9.79
C VAL A 149 4.68 8.22 -10.10
N LEU A 150 3.82 8.69 -9.20
CA LEU A 150 2.38 8.63 -9.39
C LEU A 150 1.91 9.57 -10.51
N GLU A 151 2.49 10.76 -10.63
CA GLU A 151 2.23 11.67 -11.76
C GLU A 151 2.54 11.00 -13.10
N LEU A 152 3.70 10.34 -13.22
CA LEU A 152 4.09 9.63 -14.43
C LEU A 152 3.15 8.46 -14.75
N ILE A 153 2.80 7.65 -13.76
CA ILE A 153 1.90 6.51 -13.96
C ILE A 153 0.49 7.00 -14.35
N PHE A 154 -0.06 7.97 -13.63
CA PHE A 154 -1.41 8.47 -13.91
C PHE A 154 -1.49 9.13 -15.29
N ASN A 155 -0.51 9.95 -15.65
CA ASN A 155 -0.53 10.65 -16.93
C ASN A 155 -0.20 9.73 -18.11
N ASP A 156 0.88 8.95 -18.01
CA ASP A 156 1.45 8.26 -19.18
C ASP A 156 0.88 6.84 -19.37
N VAL A 157 0.41 6.20 -18.29
CA VAL A 157 -0.09 4.81 -18.32
C VAL A 157 -1.60 4.75 -18.18
N LEU A 158 -2.15 5.52 -17.22
CA LEU A 158 -3.59 5.47 -16.93
C LEU A 158 -4.40 6.53 -17.68
N GLU A 159 -3.74 7.48 -18.34
CA GLU A 159 -4.37 8.61 -19.06
C GLU A 159 -5.39 9.35 -18.17
N ARG A 160 -4.99 9.64 -16.92
CA ARG A 160 -5.82 10.32 -15.91
C ARG A 160 -5.04 11.44 -15.25
N LYS A 161 -5.75 12.51 -14.89
CA LYS A 161 -5.18 13.59 -14.09
C LYS A 161 -5.19 13.23 -12.61
N ILE A 162 -4.14 13.67 -11.93
CA ILE A 162 -3.95 13.48 -10.50
C ILE A 162 -3.38 14.76 -9.90
N ASP A 163 -3.87 15.15 -8.74
CA ASP A 163 -3.40 16.32 -7.99
C ASP A 163 -2.70 15.89 -6.72
N PHE A 164 -1.70 16.68 -6.32
CA PHE A 164 -0.89 16.42 -5.13
C PHE A 164 -0.75 17.64 -4.23
N LYS A 165 -0.65 17.39 -2.93
CA LYS A 165 -0.03 18.31 -1.97
C LYS A 165 0.96 17.51 -1.14
N ILE A 166 2.25 17.79 -1.28
CA ILE A 166 3.30 17.08 -0.55
C ILE A 166 3.90 17.94 0.55
N LYS A 167 4.22 17.31 1.68
CA LYS A 167 4.93 17.87 2.82
C LYS A 167 5.85 16.81 3.40
N ASP A 168 6.76 17.21 4.27
CA ASP A 168 7.78 16.34 4.88
C ASP A 168 7.26 15.02 5.49
N ARG A 169 6.07 15.08 6.10
CA ARG A 169 5.51 13.96 6.88
C ARG A 169 4.22 13.39 6.30
N ILE A 170 3.57 14.13 5.40
CA ILE A 170 2.24 13.84 4.89
C ILE A 170 2.20 14.17 3.41
N MET A 171 1.53 13.32 2.63
CA MET A 171 1.14 13.63 1.26
C MET A 171 -0.36 13.46 1.07
N GLU A 172 -0.94 14.36 0.29
CA GLU A 172 -2.33 14.31 -0.18
C GLU A 172 -2.32 14.02 -1.66
N ILE A 173 -3.18 13.08 -2.08
CA ILE A 173 -3.37 12.64 -3.45
C ILE A 173 -4.86 12.73 -3.76
N SER A 174 -5.23 13.32 -4.89
CA SER A 174 -6.62 13.32 -5.33
C SER A 174 -6.79 13.19 -6.84
N PHE A 175 -7.80 12.45 -7.26
CA PHE A 175 -8.12 12.20 -8.67
C PHE A 175 -9.60 11.80 -8.83
N GLU A 176 -10.11 11.89 -10.05
CA GLU A 176 -11.41 11.34 -10.43
C GLU A 176 -11.18 9.97 -11.07
N LYS A 177 -12.07 9.01 -10.77
CA LYS A 177 -12.02 7.67 -11.36
C LYS A 177 -12.68 7.65 -12.74
#